data_AF-A0A651G2B2-F1
#
_entry.id   AF-A0A651G2B2-F1
#
_cell.length_a   1.000
_cell.length_b   1.000
_cell.length_c   1.000
_cell.angle_alpha   90.00
_cell.angle_beta   90.00
_cell.angle_gamma   90.00
#
_symmetry.space_group_name_H-M   'P 1'
#
loop_
_entity.id
_entity.type
_entity.pdbx_description
1 polymer ?
#
loop_
_entity_poly.entity_id
_entity_poly.type
_entity_poly.pdbx_seq_one_letter_code
_entity_poly.pdbx_strand_id
1 'polypeptide(L)'
;MSEVTLTAALRTNLLSLQRTQGLLDITQNRLATGRKVNSALDDANAFFASQSLNNRASDLERLLDGIGQGVQTLKAADQGITSLTKLVEQAQSIAQTARD
;
A
#
# COMPACT_ATOMS: atom_id res chain seq x y z
N MET A 1 51.20 -30.67 -13.26
CA MET A 1 50.09 -29.69 -13.25
C MET A 1 50.63 -28.48 -12.53
N SER A 2 50.92 -27.40 -13.26
CA SER A 2 51.48 -26.17 -12.68
C SER A 2 50.48 -25.64 -11.65
N GLU A 3 50.86 -25.67 -10.38
CA GLU A 3 50.16 -24.98 -9.31
C GLU A 3 50.16 -23.50 -9.71
N VAL A 4 49.03 -23.00 -10.18
CA VAL A 4 48.85 -21.58 -10.49
C VAL A 4 48.98 -20.84 -9.17
N THR A 5 50.22 -20.53 -8.80
CA THR A 5 50.56 -19.73 -7.64
C THR A 5 50.19 -18.31 -8.03
N LEU A 6 48.94 -17.95 -7.74
CA LEU A 6 48.48 -16.56 -7.84
C LEU A 6 49.45 -15.74 -7.00
N THR A 7 50.31 -14.98 -7.68
CA THR A 7 51.21 -14.04 -7.02
C THR A 7 50.36 -13.11 -6.15
N ALA A 8 50.93 -12.61 -5.05
CA ALA A 8 50.19 -11.77 -4.12
C ALA A 8 49.47 -10.60 -4.81
N ALA A 9 50.08 -10.04 -5.87
CA ALA A 9 49.49 -9.00 -6.71
C ALA A 9 48.25 -9.48 -7.51
N LEU A 10 48.29 -10.66 -8.13
CA LEU A 10 47.17 -11.21 -8.89
C LEU A 10 45.96 -11.54 -8.00
N ARG A 11 46.20 -12.04 -6.78
CA ARG A 11 45.13 -12.30 -5.80
C ARG A 11 44.43 -11.01 -5.36
N THR A 12 45.20 -9.96 -5.10
CA THR A 12 44.65 -8.64 -4.74
C THR A 12 43.79 -8.07 -5.87
N ASN A 13 44.22 -8.20 -7.12
CA ASN A 13 43.43 -7.80 -8.28
C ASN A 13 42.14 -8.62 -8.41
N LEU A 14 42.21 -9.95 -8.24
CA LEU A 14 41.04 -10.82 -8.28
C LEU A 14 40.04 -10.49 -7.16
N LEU A 15 40.51 -10.25 -5.93
CA LEU A 15 39.67 -9.81 -4.80
C LEU A 15 39.01 -8.45 -5.08
N SER A 16 39.70 -7.55 -5.79
CA SER A 16 39.11 -6.29 -6.23
C SER A 16 37.98 -6.53 -7.24
N LEU A 17 38.22 -7.36 -8.26
CA LEU A 17 37.21 -7.71 -9.26
C LEU A 17 36.01 -8.43 -8.65
N GLN A 18 36.21 -9.32 -7.70
CA GLN A 18 35.13 -9.99 -6.97
C GLN A 18 34.28 -9.01 -6.18
N ARG A 19 34.89 -8.01 -5.52
CA ARG A 19 34.14 -6.94 -4.85
C ARG A 19 33.36 -6.09 -5.85
N THR A 20 33.95 -5.74 -6.99
CA THR A 20 33.26 -5.01 -8.05
C THR A 20 32.08 -5.80 -8.60
N GLN A 21 32.21 -7.11 -8.81
CA GLN A 21 31.10 -7.96 -9.22
C GLN A 21 29.95 -7.92 -8.21
N GLY A 22 30.25 -8.04 -6.91
CA GLY A 22 29.21 -7.91 -5.87
C GLY A 22 28.51 -6.55 -5.87
N LEU A 23 29.23 -5.46 -6.12
CA LEU A 23 28.62 -4.12 -6.26
C LEU A 23 27.73 -4.01 -7.51
N LEU A 24 28.12 -4.65 -8.61
CA LEU A 24 27.29 -4.71 -9.82
C LEU A 24 26.01 -5.50 -9.57
N ASP A 25 26.08 -6.62 -8.84
CA ASP A 25 24.90 -7.44 -8.52
C ASP A 25 23.91 -6.66 -7.64
N ILE A 26 24.40 -5.95 -6.62
CA ILE A 26 23.56 -5.07 -5.79
C ILE A 26 22.91 -3.97 -6.63
N THR A 27 23.68 -3.35 -7.52
CA THR A 27 23.18 -2.26 -8.37
C THR A 27 22.11 -2.76 -9.33
N GLN A 28 22.32 -3.92 -9.95
CA GLN A 28 21.34 -4.56 -10.82
C GLN A 28 20.07 -4.92 -10.06
N ASN A 29 20.18 -5.46 -8.84
CA ASN A 29 19.02 -5.76 -8.00
C ASN A 29 18.22 -4.49 -7.64
N ARG A 30 18.90 -3.40 -7.27
CA ARG A 30 18.26 -2.11 -7.00
C ARG A 30 17.58 -1.54 -8.24
N LEU A 31 18.19 -1.67 -9.43
CA LEU A 31 17.60 -1.20 -10.68
C LEU A 31 16.38 -2.03 -11.08
N ALA A 32 16.44 -3.35 -10.92
CA ALA A 32 15.32 -4.25 -11.25
C ALA A 32 14.10 -4.03 -10.33
N THR A 33 14.34 -3.71 -9.06
CA THR A 33 13.29 -3.51 -8.05
C THR A 33 12.84 -2.05 -7.91
N GLY A 34 13.66 -1.11 -8.37
CA GLY A 34 13.49 0.32 -8.11
C GLY A 34 13.67 0.72 -6.64
N ARG A 35 14.10 -0.19 -5.77
CA ARG A 35 14.22 0.03 -4.32
C ARG A 35 15.68 0.08 -3.91
N LYS A 36 16.02 1.05 -3.06
CA LYS A 36 17.35 1.14 -2.43
C LYS A 36 17.58 0.01 -1.41
N VAL A 37 16.52 -0.38 -0.70
CA VAL A 37 16.52 -1.42 0.35
C VAL A 37 15.53 -2.49 -0.09
N ASN A 38 16.03 -3.68 -0.39
CA ASN A 38 15.23 -4.80 -0.89
C ASN A 38 15.01 -5.87 0.18
N SER A 39 15.90 -5.94 1.16
CA SER A 39 15.84 -6.90 2.26
C SER A 39 16.24 -6.26 3.58
N ALA A 40 15.94 -6.95 4.68
CA ALA A 40 16.43 -6.56 6.00
C ALA A 40 17.97 -6.62 6.13
N LEU A 41 18.65 -7.37 5.25
CA LEU A 41 20.12 -7.38 5.20
C LEU A 41 20.69 -6.09 4.61
N ASP A 42 19.95 -5.41 3.72
CA ASP A 42 20.36 -4.13 3.16
C ASP A 42 20.26 -3.00 4.20
N ASP A 43 19.13 -2.95 4.93
CA ASP A 43 18.88 -2.06 6.07
C ASP A 43 17.61 -2.53 6.81
N ALA A 44 17.77 -3.15 7.98
CA ALA A 44 16.65 -3.68 8.75
C ALA A 44 15.66 -2.58 9.18
N ASN A 45 16.17 -1.42 9.63
CA ASN A 45 15.32 -0.35 10.14
C ASN A 45 14.44 0.21 9.01
N ALA A 46 15.04 0.52 7.86
CA ALA A 46 14.30 1.04 6.71
C ALA A 46 13.32 -0.01 6.15
N PHE A 47 13.75 -1.28 6.06
CA PHE A 47 12.91 -2.36 5.54
C PHE A 47 11.65 -2.57 6.40
N PHE A 48 11.81 -2.74 7.72
CA PHE A 48 10.68 -2.98 8.61
C PHE A 48 9.81 -1.75 8.82
N ALA A 49 10.37 -0.54 8.82
CA ALA A 49 9.58 0.68 8.84
C ALA A 49 8.70 0.77 7.59
N SER A 50 9.26 0.51 6.39
CA SER A 50 8.49 0.51 5.14
C SER A 50 7.41 -0.57 5.14
N GLN A 51 7.69 -1.75 5.69
CA GLN A 51 6.70 -2.84 5.82
C GLN A 51 5.54 -2.44 6.75
N SER A 52 5.85 -1.83 7.90
CA SER A 52 4.82 -1.34 8.82
C SER A 52 3.95 -0.26 8.18
N LEU A 53 4.53 0.63 7.39
CA LEU A 53 3.80 1.68 6.67
C LEU A 53 2.90 1.09 5.59
N ASN A 54 3.38 0.10 4.82
CA ASN A 54 2.56 -0.60 3.82
C ASN A 54 1.38 -1.33 4.48
N ASN A 55 1.61 -2.04 5.59
CA ASN A 55 0.53 -2.69 6.33
C ASN A 55 -0.54 -1.68 6.78
N ARG A 56 -0.11 -0.55 7.32
CA ARG A 56 -1.02 0.52 7.75
C ARG A 56 -1.77 1.15 6.58
N ALA A 57 -1.14 1.31 5.41
CA ALA A 57 -1.83 1.78 4.22
C ALA A 57 -2.95 0.80 3.80
N SER A 58 -2.66 -0.51 3.76
CA SER A 58 -3.68 -1.53 3.48
C SER A 58 -4.80 -1.56 4.52
N ASP A 59 -4.50 -1.31 5.80
CA ASP A 59 -5.52 -1.19 6.84
C ASP A 59 -6.43 0.03 6.60
N LEU A 60 -5.84 1.16 6.20
CA LEU A 60 -6.58 2.38 5.87
C LEU A 60 -7.44 2.22 4.62
N GLU A 61 -6.98 1.50 3.60
CA GLU A 61 -7.78 1.16 2.40
C GLU A 61 -9.01 0.35 2.78
N ARG A 62 -8.84 -0.71 3.61
CA ARG A 62 -9.98 -1.51 4.10
C ARG A 62 -10.96 -0.68 4.93
N LEU A 63 -10.45 0.23 5.76
CA LEU A 63 -11.30 1.15 6.52
C LEU A 63 -12.08 2.08 5.60
N LEU A 64 -11.42 2.64 4.58
CA LEU A 64 -12.04 3.52 3.60
C LEU A 64 -13.16 2.82 2.84
N ASP A 65 -12.97 1.56 2.44
CA ASP A 65 -14.00 0.75 1.79
C ASP A 65 -15.22 0.55 2.70
N GLY A 66 -14.99 0.23 3.98
CA GLY A 66 -16.06 0.11 4.98
C GLY A 66 -16.81 1.41 5.20
N ILE A 67 -16.10 2.55 5.23
CA ILE A 67 -16.72 3.88 5.29
C ILE A 67 -17.55 4.13 4.02
N GLY A 68 -17.04 3.79 2.85
CA GLY A 68 -17.76 3.93 1.57
C GLY A 68 -19.09 3.16 1.56
N GLN A 69 -19.10 1.94 2.10
CA GLN A 69 -20.33 1.16 2.28
C GLN A 69 -21.29 1.85 3.26
N GLY A 70 -20.80 2.33 4.40
CA GLY A 70 -21.60 3.06 5.38
C GLY A 70 -22.23 4.33 4.82
N VAL A 71 -21.48 5.10 4.02
CA VAL A 71 -21.99 6.29 3.32
C VAL A 71 -23.12 5.91 2.36
N GLN A 72 -23.00 4.81 1.63
CA GLN A 72 -24.06 4.35 0.73
C GLN A 72 -25.32 3.93 1.49
N THR A 73 -25.18 3.28 2.65
CA THR A 73 -26.31 2.97 3.55
C THR A 73 -26.99 4.24 4.04
N LEU A 74 -26.22 5.23 4.50
CA LEU A 74 -26.77 6.51 4.96
C LEU A 74 -27.51 7.24 3.83
N LYS A 75 -26.98 7.20 2.61
CA LYS A 75 -27.65 7.79 1.43
C LYS A 75 -28.99 7.11 1.13
N ALA A 76 -29.07 5.79 1.24
CA ALA A 76 -30.34 5.09 1.07
C ALA A 76 -31.34 5.42 2.18
N ALA A 77 -30.87 5.53 3.43
CA ALA A 77 -31.70 5.95 4.57
C ALA A 77 -32.24 7.38 4.38
N ASP A 78 -31.40 8.32 3.94
CA ASP A 78 -31.77 9.70 3.63
C ASP A 78 -32.88 9.80 2.56
N GLN A 79 -32.76 9.02 1.48
CA GLN A 79 -33.79 8.91 0.45
C GLN A 79 -35.10 8.32 1.00
N GLY A 80 -35.01 7.30 1.86
CA GLY A 80 -36.15 6.71 2.53
C GLY A 80 -36.88 7.72 3.42
N ILE A 81 -36.15 8.45 4.27
CA ILE A 81 -36.70 9.49 5.15
C ILE A 81 -37.34 10.60 4.32
N THR A 82 -36.68 11.08 3.28
CA THR A 82 -37.23 12.11 2.38
C THR A 82 -38.56 11.68 1.76
N SER A 83 -38.66 10.42 1.33
CA SER A 83 -39.91 9.86 0.80
C SER A 83 -41.01 9.79 1.85
N LEU A 84 -40.68 9.41 3.08
CA LEU A 84 -41.62 9.39 4.20
C LEU A 84 -42.11 10.79 4.57
N THR A 85 -41.24 11.80 4.59
CA THR A 85 -41.63 13.19 4.82
C THR A 85 -42.66 13.65 3.79
N LYS A 86 -42.40 13.39 2.50
CA LYS A 86 -43.36 13.71 1.43
C LYS A 86 -44.70 13.00 1.59
N LEU A 87 -44.68 11.74 2.02
CA LEU A 87 -45.91 10.98 2.29
C LEU A 87 -46.71 11.60 3.44
N VAL A 88 -46.03 11.99 4.52
CA VAL A 88 -46.67 12.66 5.66
C VAL A 88 -47.27 14.00 5.25
N GLU A 89 -46.55 14.81 4.45
CA GLU A 89 -47.07 16.08 3.91
C GLU A 89 -48.33 15.86 3.06
N GLN A 90 -48.34 14.85 2.19
CA GLN A 90 -49.52 14.49 1.39
C GLN A 90 -50.69 14.04 2.27
N ALA A 91 -50.43 13.20 3.27
CA ALA A 91 -51.46 12.73 4.20
C ALA A 91 -52.06 13.87 5.02
N GLN A 92 -51.24 14.83 5.46
CA GLN A 92 -51.72 16.04 6.14
C GLN A 92 -52.61 16.89 5.23
N SER A 93 -52.22 17.07 3.96
CA SER A 93 -53.04 17.78 2.98
C SER A 93 -54.40 17.12 2.80
N ILE A 94 -54.45 15.79 2.64
CA ILE A 94 -55.71 15.04 2.50
C ILE A 94 -56.56 15.18 3.76
N ALA A 95 -55.95 15.04 4.94
CA ALA A 95 -56.66 15.18 6.22
C ALA A 95 -57.25 16.58 6.41
N GLN A 96 -56.56 17.62 5.94
CA GLN A 96 -57.07 18.99 5.97
C GLN A 96 -58.24 19.16 5.00
N THR A 97 -58.13 18.67 3.77
CA THR A 97 -59.23 18.69 2.79
C THR A 97 -60.46 17.90 3.24
N ALA A 98 -60.27 16.81 4.00
CA ALA A 98 -61.38 16.02 4.54
C ALA A 98 -62.08 16.67 5.74
N ARG A 99 -61.46 17.71 6.34
CA ARG A 99 -62.00 18.45 7.48
C ARG A 99 -62.87 19.64 7.06
N ASP A 100 -62.60 20.19 5.87
CA ASP A 100 -63.33 21.27 5.24
C ASP A 100 -64.54 20.75 4.42
#